data_AF-A0A3N5YJD1-F1
#
_entry.id   AF-A0A3N5YJD1-F1
#
_cell.length_a   1.000
_cell.length_b   1.000
_cell.length_c   1.000
_cell.angle_alpha   90.00
_cell.angle_beta   90.00
_cell.angle_gamma   90.00
#
_symmetry.space_group_name_H-M   'P 1'
#
loop_
_entity.id
_entity.type
_entity.pdbx_description
1 polymer ?
#
loop_
_entity_poly.entity_id
_entity_poly.type
_entity_poly.pdbx_seq_one_letter_code
_entity_poly.pdbx_strand_id
1 'polypeptide(L)'
;MDGSSSSPGKLILSHPGKPDQEFVLRDGTLILGRAQISDIVIPDTRISRSHASLECSQGSCLLKDLGSVNGTWVNGHRVTEVRLKHGDSLAVGDSMLRFEVMQEDPSPELSMTAIAPDFDGGEDQESGSLPIEVTNTREPRLVIHTPNGTSEVALKDGLVQLGRDPRNEVVLNTAESSRRHAVIERRNDSFFIRDLGSTNGTWVRGQRVTEQVLEDGDTIRVGRVRMVFKKGFVPEELTMLGGFGDLPSPSSLASQRPVIIVPGLMGSELWLGSEKVWPNPKYLLTNPEIACLPDQCGLEAKCLVSEVVVVPNVVKMAQYNRLTEHLEEALGYERGKNLLEFPYDWRLDNRISARKLGAAIEAWQERSPEARGPITLIAHSLGCLVSRYYVDCLGGSAKVKRIIFLGGPHYGVPKAVPSLMRGPDILPFGLMNERIRRVLCTFPTTYQILPTYPCVVDRKGRKVNVLTEDGWLSTSQRQLLRDADHFRRELGPHCSVPSVSIFGYGIKTITEMAIRDEEEGVWKKADILFEAKGDSAIPERSTVLEGSEIHPVRQYHGSLYVDNDVKMRLKVELLRG
;
A
#
# COMPACT_ATOMS: atom_id res chain seq x y z
N MET A 1 -26.65 -1.52 -6.40
CA MET A 1 -26.13 -1.89 -7.73
C MET A 1 -24.64 -2.03 -7.54
N ASP A 2 -24.19 -3.28 -7.45
CA ASP A 2 -22.79 -3.59 -7.22
C ASP A 2 -22.05 -3.32 -8.51
N GLY A 3 -21.37 -2.18 -8.57
CA GLY A 3 -20.50 -1.80 -9.68
C GLY A 3 -19.17 -2.53 -9.58
N SER A 4 -19.16 -3.87 -9.62
CA SER A 4 -17.92 -4.60 -9.88
C SER A 4 -17.53 -4.30 -11.33
N SER A 5 -16.66 -3.31 -11.52
CA SER A 5 -16.01 -3.09 -12.81
C SER A 5 -15.16 -4.32 -13.09
N SER A 6 -15.61 -5.19 -13.99
CA SER A 6 -14.79 -6.28 -14.49
C SER A 6 -13.53 -5.67 -15.12
N SER A 7 -12.35 -6.12 -14.70
CA SER A 7 -11.09 -5.60 -15.24
C SER A 7 -10.99 -5.94 -16.74
N PRO A 8 -10.55 -5.02 -17.60
CA PRO A 8 -10.38 -5.29 -19.03
C PRO A 8 -9.32 -6.35 -19.36
N GLY A 9 -8.45 -6.69 -18.40
CA GLY A 9 -7.40 -7.69 -18.54
C GLY A 9 -6.14 -7.31 -17.77
N LYS A 10 -5.05 -8.04 -18.00
CA LYS A 10 -3.72 -7.78 -17.44
C LYS A 10 -2.64 -7.86 -18.51
N LEU A 11 -1.58 -7.06 -18.35
CA LEU A 11 -0.32 -7.24 -19.08
C LEU A 11 0.70 -7.93 -18.18
N ILE A 12 1.33 -8.98 -18.68
CA ILE A 12 2.34 -9.76 -17.97
C ILE A 12 3.69 -9.50 -18.61
N LEU A 13 4.59 -8.85 -17.89
CA LEU A 13 5.96 -8.60 -18.30
C LEU A 13 6.87 -9.71 -17.74
N SER A 14 7.40 -10.54 -18.63
CA SER A 14 8.31 -11.62 -18.28
C SER A 14 9.77 -11.20 -18.41
N HIS A 15 10.56 -11.53 -17.39
CA HIS A 15 11.99 -11.25 -17.35
C HIS A 15 12.79 -12.54 -17.16
N PRO A 16 13.83 -12.80 -17.98
CA PRO A 16 14.71 -13.94 -17.74
C PRO A 16 15.30 -13.91 -16.33
N GLY A 17 15.02 -14.94 -15.53
CA GLY A 17 15.57 -15.10 -14.18
C GLY A 17 14.95 -14.20 -13.10
N LYS A 18 13.86 -13.47 -13.39
CA LYS A 18 13.11 -12.65 -12.42
C LYS A 18 11.62 -13.03 -12.44
N PRO A 19 10.87 -12.80 -11.36
CA PRO A 19 9.44 -13.04 -11.34
C PRO A 19 8.71 -12.15 -12.35
N ASP A 20 7.61 -12.68 -12.88
CA ASP A 20 6.73 -11.94 -13.79
C ASP A 20 6.11 -10.74 -13.07
N GLN A 21 5.98 -9.62 -13.77
CA GLN A 21 5.27 -8.44 -13.28
C GLN A 21 3.92 -8.36 -13.99
N GLU A 22 2.84 -8.31 -13.21
CA GLU A 22 1.47 -8.23 -13.73
C GLU A 22 0.91 -6.82 -13.53
N PHE A 23 0.48 -6.21 -14.63
CA PHE A 23 -0.20 -4.92 -14.63
C PHE A 23 -1.69 -5.20 -14.84
N VAL A 24 -2.49 -5.17 -13.78
CA VAL A 24 -3.95 -5.31 -13.85
C VAL A 24 -4.50 -4.02 -14.43
N LEU A 25 -5.04 -4.12 -15.64
CA LEU A 25 -5.53 -2.98 -16.39
C LEU A 25 -6.90 -2.55 -15.88
N ARG A 26 -7.22 -1.28 -16.11
CA ARG A 26 -8.53 -0.69 -15.85
C ARG A 26 -9.07 0.01 -17.07
N ASP A 27 -10.36 0.27 -17.04
CA ASP A 27 -11.03 1.05 -18.06
C ASP A 27 -10.41 2.45 -18.17
N GLY A 28 -10.33 2.93 -19.41
CA GLY A 28 -9.74 4.22 -19.78
C GLY A 28 -8.45 4.09 -20.58
N THR A 29 -7.78 5.22 -20.77
CA THR A 29 -6.51 5.29 -21.49
C THR A 29 -5.35 5.16 -20.50
N LEU A 30 -4.45 4.21 -20.76
CA LEU A 30 -3.23 3.94 -20.00
C LEU A 30 -2.00 4.16 -20.90
N ILE A 31 -0.90 4.67 -20.35
CA ILE A 31 0.37 4.88 -21.06
C ILE A 31 1.40 3.87 -20.60
N LEU A 32 2.01 3.18 -21.56
CA LEU A 32 3.16 2.32 -21.37
C LEU A 32 4.43 3.05 -21.82
N GLY A 33 5.47 3.03 -21.00
CA GLY A 33 6.75 3.67 -21.33
C GLY A 33 7.83 3.47 -20.27
N ARG A 34 9.03 3.98 -20.53
CA ARG A 34 10.15 3.87 -19.56
C ARG A 34 10.18 4.95 -18.50
N ALA A 35 9.46 6.06 -18.71
CA ALA A 35 9.47 7.14 -17.74
C ALA A 35 8.66 6.72 -16.51
N GLN A 36 9.16 7.03 -15.30
CA GLN A 36 8.51 6.68 -14.02
C GLN A 36 7.09 7.27 -13.87
N ILE A 37 6.73 8.21 -14.73
CA ILE A 37 5.40 8.80 -14.81
C ILE A 37 4.37 7.93 -15.55
N SER A 38 4.81 7.01 -16.42
CA SER A 38 3.91 6.16 -17.21
C SER A 38 2.98 5.36 -16.30
N ASP A 39 1.76 5.06 -16.76
CA ASP A 39 0.83 4.21 -16.03
C ASP A 39 1.39 2.78 -15.89
N ILE A 40 2.10 2.32 -16.93
CA ILE A 40 2.86 1.07 -16.96
C ILE A 40 4.34 1.41 -17.23
N VAL A 41 5.16 1.30 -16.19
CA VAL A 41 6.59 1.64 -16.25
C VAL A 41 7.43 0.41 -16.53
N ILE A 42 8.16 0.43 -17.64
CA ILE A 42 9.13 -0.60 -18.02
C ILE A 42 10.51 0.05 -18.16
N PRO A 43 11.43 -0.14 -17.19
CA PRO A 43 12.71 0.56 -17.14
C PRO A 43 13.72 -0.03 -18.15
N ASP A 44 13.45 0.19 -19.42
CA ASP A 44 14.29 -0.21 -20.54
C ASP A 44 14.67 1.02 -21.37
N THR A 45 15.97 1.23 -21.56
CA THR A 45 16.52 2.37 -22.30
C THR A 45 16.10 2.42 -23.77
N ARG A 46 15.67 1.30 -24.36
CA ARG A 46 15.18 1.19 -25.73
C ARG A 46 13.68 1.44 -25.84
N ILE A 47 12.98 1.60 -24.72
CA ILE A 47 11.58 2.01 -24.69
C ILE A 47 11.52 3.55 -24.64
N SER A 48 10.65 4.17 -25.45
CA SER A 48 10.40 5.62 -25.35
C SER A 48 9.81 6.00 -23.98
N ARG A 49 9.99 7.27 -23.57
CA ARG A 49 9.42 7.79 -22.31
C ARG A 49 7.91 7.54 -22.21
N SER A 50 7.19 7.84 -23.29
CA SER A 50 5.81 7.44 -23.57
C SER A 50 5.85 6.65 -24.87
N HIS A 51 5.68 5.32 -24.81
CA HIS A 51 5.92 4.42 -25.94
C HIS A 51 4.62 4.07 -26.67
N ALA A 52 3.61 3.64 -25.93
CA ALA A 52 2.32 3.23 -26.47
C ALA A 52 1.19 3.61 -25.51
N SER A 53 -0.03 3.78 -26.03
CA SER A 53 -1.25 3.91 -25.24
C SER A 53 -2.12 2.65 -25.36
N LEU A 54 -2.81 2.30 -24.29
CA LEU A 54 -3.82 1.26 -24.21
C LEU A 54 -5.15 1.91 -23.87
N GLU A 55 -6.12 1.87 -24.78
CA GLU A 55 -7.48 2.30 -24.53
C GLU A 55 -8.31 1.07 -24.18
N CYS A 56 -8.59 0.88 -22.89
CA CYS A 56 -9.28 -0.29 -22.38
C CYS A 56 -10.74 0.02 -22.04
N SER A 57 -11.65 -0.87 -22.45
CA SER A 57 -13.07 -0.83 -22.12
C SER A 57 -13.68 -2.22 -22.24
N GLN A 58 -14.44 -2.63 -21.21
CA GLN A 58 -15.31 -3.83 -21.23
C GLN A 58 -14.60 -5.09 -21.75
N GLY A 59 -13.45 -5.46 -21.17
CA GLY A 59 -12.73 -6.69 -21.56
C GLY A 59 -11.96 -6.59 -22.88
N SER A 60 -11.80 -5.40 -23.46
CA SER A 60 -11.00 -5.18 -24.67
C SER A 60 -10.05 -4.01 -24.51
N CYS A 61 -8.85 -4.10 -25.08
CA CYS A 61 -7.87 -3.02 -25.08
C CYS A 61 -7.36 -2.75 -26.50
N LEU A 62 -7.42 -1.50 -26.94
CA LEU A 62 -6.81 -1.02 -28.18
C LEU A 62 -5.41 -0.47 -27.87
N LEU A 63 -4.38 -1.07 -28.45
CA LEU A 63 -2.99 -0.63 -28.34
C LEU A 63 -2.65 0.30 -29.50
N LYS A 64 -2.01 1.45 -29.21
CA LYS A 64 -1.56 2.42 -30.19
C LYS A 64 -0.13 2.89 -29.92
N ASP A 65 0.73 2.87 -30.93
CA ASP A 65 2.10 3.39 -30.83
C ASP A 65 2.08 4.92 -30.83
N LEU A 66 2.82 5.55 -29.89
CA LEU A 66 2.87 7.00 -29.72
C LEU A 66 4.03 7.67 -30.47
N GLY A 67 4.47 7.08 -31.58
CA GLY A 67 5.65 7.53 -32.33
C GLY A 67 6.94 7.10 -31.64
N SER A 68 6.97 5.86 -31.14
CA SER A 68 8.15 5.34 -30.43
C SER A 68 9.36 5.22 -31.37
N VAL A 69 10.57 5.37 -30.81
CA VAL A 69 11.81 5.34 -31.62
C VAL A 69 12.05 3.96 -32.23
N ASN A 70 11.83 2.90 -31.45
CA ASN A 70 12.08 1.52 -31.87
C ASN A 70 10.82 0.78 -32.38
N GLY A 71 9.65 1.43 -32.35
CA GLY A 71 8.37 0.85 -32.76
C GLY A 71 7.78 -0.12 -31.74
N THR A 72 6.46 -0.29 -31.84
CA THR A 72 5.68 -1.29 -31.11
C THR A 72 5.40 -2.50 -32.00
N TRP A 73 5.53 -3.73 -31.48
CA TRP A 73 5.29 -4.97 -32.22
C TRP A 73 4.30 -5.87 -31.50
N VAL A 74 3.37 -6.49 -32.23
CA VAL A 74 2.44 -7.49 -31.69
C VAL A 74 2.54 -8.77 -32.51
N ASN A 75 2.77 -9.89 -31.85
CA ASN A 75 2.95 -11.22 -32.45
C ASN A 75 3.98 -11.23 -33.60
N GLY A 76 5.08 -10.49 -33.44
CA GLY A 76 6.16 -10.39 -34.42
C GLY A 76 5.93 -9.39 -35.56
N HIS A 77 4.81 -8.67 -35.57
CA HIS A 77 4.49 -7.65 -36.59
C HIS A 77 4.52 -6.24 -36.01
N ARG A 78 5.15 -5.29 -36.71
CA ARG A 78 5.16 -3.88 -36.29
C ARG A 78 3.77 -3.30 -36.48
N VAL A 79 3.26 -2.63 -35.45
CA VAL A 79 1.91 -2.06 -35.44
C VAL A 79 1.96 -0.57 -35.10
N THR A 80 1.03 0.19 -35.68
CA THR A 80 0.72 1.56 -35.24
C THR A 80 -0.53 1.58 -34.37
N GLU A 81 -1.47 0.66 -34.61
CA GLU A 81 -2.72 0.50 -33.86
C GLU A 81 -3.23 -0.94 -34.02
N VAL A 82 -3.64 -1.60 -32.92
CA VAL A 82 -4.18 -2.97 -32.95
C VAL A 82 -5.04 -3.26 -31.71
N ARG A 83 -6.15 -3.99 -31.87
CA ARG A 83 -6.96 -4.46 -30.73
C ARG A 83 -6.40 -5.78 -30.20
N LEU A 84 -6.00 -5.78 -28.93
CA LEU A 84 -5.38 -6.93 -28.27
C LEU A 84 -6.41 -8.03 -28.01
N LYS A 85 -5.95 -9.28 -28.15
CA LYS A 85 -6.67 -10.51 -27.83
C LYS A 85 -5.94 -11.26 -26.73
N HIS A 86 -6.68 -12.03 -25.92
CA HIS A 86 -6.08 -12.91 -24.92
C HIS A 86 -4.97 -13.78 -25.56
N GLY A 87 -3.80 -13.78 -24.94
CA GLY A 87 -2.60 -14.47 -25.39
C GLY A 87 -1.67 -13.67 -26.29
N ASP A 88 -2.05 -12.46 -26.75
CA ASP A 88 -1.19 -11.65 -27.63
C ASP A 88 0.13 -11.29 -26.96
N SER A 89 1.21 -11.38 -27.73
CA SER A 89 2.55 -11.01 -27.29
C SER A 89 2.95 -9.63 -27.85
N LEU A 90 3.24 -8.70 -26.95
CA LEU A 90 3.63 -7.32 -27.22
C LEU A 90 5.14 -7.17 -26.99
N ALA A 91 5.89 -6.75 -28.01
CA ALA A 91 7.30 -6.38 -27.88
C ALA A 91 7.48 -4.86 -27.95
N VAL A 92 8.18 -4.31 -26.96
CA VAL A 92 8.53 -2.89 -26.84
C VAL A 92 9.96 -2.78 -26.31
N GLY A 93 10.86 -2.16 -27.09
CA GLY A 93 12.29 -2.20 -26.76
C GLY A 93 12.82 -3.64 -26.76
N ASP A 94 13.45 -4.05 -25.66
CA ASP A 94 13.90 -5.44 -25.42
C ASP A 94 12.93 -6.22 -24.52
N SER A 95 11.79 -5.60 -24.18
CA SER A 95 10.80 -6.17 -23.26
C SER A 95 9.67 -6.87 -24.00
N MET A 96 9.28 -8.04 -23.49
CA MET A 96 8.17 -8.85 -24.00
C MET A 96 7.05 -8.90 -22.96
N LEU A 97 5.86 -8.47 -23.35
CA LEU A 97 4.64 -8.56 -22.55
C LEU A 97 3.64 -9.53 -23.18
N ARG A 98 2.79 -10.12 -22.35
CA ARG A 98 1.64 -10.92 -22.78
C ARG A 98 0.34 -10.30 -22.27
N PHE A 99 -0.67 -10.18 -23.12
CA PHE A 99 -2.00 -9.70 -22.71
C PHE A 99 -2.92 -10.86 -22.36
N GLU A 100 -3.59 -10.79 -21.20
CA GLU A 100 -4.55 -11.80 -20.75
C GLU A 100 -5.84 -11.12 -20.27
N VAL A 101 -7.00 -11.50 -20.82
CA VAL A 101 -8.31 -11.05 -20.29
C VAL A 101 -8.60 -11.74 -18.96
N MET A 102 -9.07 -11.00 -17.95
CA MET A 102 -9.58 -11.60 -16.71
C MET A 102 -11.00 -12.13 -16.98
N GLN A 103 -11.18 -13.45 -17.03
CA GLN A 103 -12.52 -14.03 -17.06
C GLN A 103 -13.13 -13.93 -15.66
N GLU A 104 -14.28 -13.27 -15.53
CA GLU A 104 -15.15 -13.47 -14.37
C GLU A 104 -15.77 -14.86 -14.53
N ASP A 105 -15.41 -15.80 -13.66
CA ASP A 105 -16.16 -17.04 -13.54
C ASP A 105 -17.61 -16.70 -13.16
N PRO A 106 -18.62 -17.07 -13.97
CA PRO A 106 -20.01 -16.71 -13.66
C PRO A 106 -20.54 -17.63 -12.54
N SER A 107 -20.66 -17.10 -11.32
CA SER A 107 -21.47 -17.68 -10.21
C SER A 107 -23.00 -17.59 -10.50
N PRO A 108 -23.98 -18.13 -9.72
CA PRO A 108 -24.03 -19.04 -8.52
C PRO A 108 -25.15 -20.14 -8.51
N GLU A 109 -25.13 -21.09 -7.55
CA GLU A 109 -26.26 -21.70 -6.76
C GLU A 109 -25.97 -23.13 -6.26
N LEU A 110 -26.42 -23.44 -5.03
CA LEU A 110 -26.46 -24.72 -4.29
C LEU A 110 -25.15 -25.23 -3.63
N SER A 111 -25.03 -25.03 -2.32
CA SER A 111 -25.26 -26.11 -1.34
C SER A 111 -24.96 -25.65 0.09
N MET A 112 -26.03 -25.47 0.87
CA MET A 112 -25.99 -25.71 2.32
C MET A 112 -25.90 -27.23 2.55
N THR A 113 -25.15 -27.61 3.59
CA THR A 113 -25.07 -28.93 4.27
C THR A 113 -24.07 -29.95 3.71
N ALA A 114 -22.95 -30.15 4.41
CA ALA A 114 -22.65 -31.36 5.19
C ALA A 114 -21.20 -31.35 5.72
N ILE A 115 -21.02 -32.06 6.83
CA ILE A 115 -19.84 -32.14 7.70
C ILE A 115 -18.88 -33.24 7.18
N ALA A 116 -17.60 -32.86 6.98
CA ALA A 116 -16.31 -33.60 7.10
C ALA A 116 -16.10 -34.93 6.31
N PRO A 117 -14.84 -35.40 6.06
CA PRO A 117 -13.56 -34.96 6.64
C PRO A 117 -12.41 -34.69 5.63
N ASP A 118 -11.41 -33.96 6.15
CA ASP A 118 -9.98 -33.92 5.79
C ASP A 118 -9.53 -33.85 4.33
N PHE A 119 -8.61 -32.91 4.10
CA PHE A 119 -7.92 -32.55 2.85
C PHE A 119 -8.79 -31.82 1.82
N ASP A 120 -8.74 -30.49 1.86
CA ASP A 120 -8.70 -29.74 0.61
C ASP A 120 -7.92 -28.44 0.80
N GLY A 121 -6.66 -28.45 0.34
CA GLY A 121 -5.91 -27.25 0.02
C GLY A 121 -6.16 -26.94 -1.45
N GLY A 122 -7.38 -26.51 -1.76
CA GLY A 122 -7.74 -26.00 -3.07
C GLY A 122 -7.75 -24.48 -3.04
N GLU A 123 -6.61 -23.85 -3.32
CA GLU A 123 -6.58 -22.47 -3.80
C GLU A 123 -5.44 -22.32 -4.82
N ASP A 124 -5.86 -21.97 -6.04
CA ASP A 124 -5.16 -21.44 -7.20
C ASP A 124 -3.63 -21.47 -7.26
N GLN A 125 -3.11 -22.07 -8.32
CA GLN A 125 -1.73 -21.92 -8.79
C GLN A 125 -1.47 -20.47 -9.24
N GLU A 126 -1.37 -19.51 -8.32
CA GLU A 126 -0.71 -18.24 -8.61
C GLU A 126 0.80 -18.51 -8.70
N SER A 127 1.28 -18.76 -9.93
CA SER A 127 2.70 -18.57 -10.28
C SER A 127 3.16 -17.19 -9.78
N GLY A 128 4.38 -17.11 -9.24
CA GLY A 128 4.90 -15.97 -8.49
C GLY A 128 4.99 -14.65 -9.26
N SER A 129 3.84 -14.02 -9.49
CA SER A 129 3.69 -12.76 -10.19
C SER A 129 3.45 -11.60 -9.23
N LEU A 130 3.86 -10.40 -9.66
CA LEU A 130 3.73 -9.15 -8.89
C LEU A 130 2.61 -8.30 -9.45
N PRO A 131 1.42 -8.33 -8.84
CA PRO A 131 0.31 -7.55 -9.31
C PRO A 131 0.50 -6.07 -8.94
N ILE A 132 0.26 -5.23 -9.93
CA ILE A 132 0.12 -3.78 -9.81
C ILE A 132 -1.22 -3.43 -10.45
N GLU A 133 -2.11 -2.88 -9.65
CA GLU A 133 -3.34 -2.27 -10.16
C GLU A 133 -2.98 -0.97 -10.87
N VAL A 134 -3.32 -0.86 -12.15
CA VAL A 134 -3.06 0.35 -12.94
C VAL A 134 -4.26 1.26 -12.83
N THR A 135 -4.15 2.29 -12.00
CA THR A 135 -5.20 3.29 -11.83
C THR A 135 -5.25 4.22 -13.05
N ASN A 136 -6.45 4.43 -13.63
CA ASN A 136 -6.66 5.52 -14.56
C ASN A 136 -6.61 6.85 -13.79
N THR A 137 -5.49 7.55 -13.92
CA THR A 137 -5.20 8.79 -13.20
C THR A 137 -5.84 10.01 -13.83
N ARG A 138 -6.41 9.92 -15.05
CA ARG A 138 -6.89 11.07 -15.81
C ARG A 138 -8.28 11.54 -15.40
N GLU A 139 -9.09 10.65 -14.85
CA GLU A 139 -10.50 10.93 -14.58
C GLU A 139 -10.72 11.46 -13.16
N PRO A 140 -11.45 12.59 -13.01
CA PRO A 140 -11.82 13.09 -11.70
C PRO A 140 -12.76 12.11 -11.00
N ARG A 141 -12.51 11.86 -9.71
CA ARG A 141 -13.31 10.93 -8.91
C ARG A 141 -13.32 11.30 -7.43
N LEU A 142 -14.34 10.79 -6.74
CA LEU A 142 -14.50 10.92 -5.30
C LEU A 142 -14.32 9.55 -4.66
N VAL A 143 -13.30 9.39 -3.82
CA VAL A 143 -13.09 8.15 -3.05
C VAL A 143 -13.73 8.33 -1.68
N ILE A 144 -14.64 7.43 -1.29
CA ILE A 144 -15.50 7.53 -0.10
C ILE A 144 -15.08 6.43 0.88
N HIS A 145 -14.56 6.84 2.04
CA HIS A 145 -14.14 5.96 3.11
C HIS A 145 -15.13 6.01 4.28
N THR A 146 -15.68 4.84 4.62
CA THR A 146 -16.64 4.64 5.71
C THR A 146 -16.16 3.54 6.66
N PRO A 147 -16.76 3.39 7.85
CA PRO A 147 -16.47 2.26 8.73
C PRO A 147 -16.74 0.88 8.08
N ASN A 148 -17.60 0.82 7.06
CA ASN A 148 -17.96 -0.43 6.37
C ASN A 148 -17.02 -0.77 5.21
N GLY A 149 -16.13 0.14 4.82
CA GLY A 149 -15.21 -0.01 3.70
C GLY A 149 -15.10 1.26 2.85
N THR A 150 -14.26 1.16 1.83
CA THR A 150 -13.98 2.24 0.87
C THR A 150 -14.57 1.93 -0.50
N SER A 151 -15.16 2.93 -1.13
CA SER A 151 -15.65 2.88 -2.52
C SER A 151 -15.24 4.13 -3.29
N GLU A 152 -15.45 4.15 -4.60
CA GLU A 152 -15.19 5.35 -5.41
C GLU A 152 -16.31 5.61 -6.40
N VAL A 153 -16.51 6.88 -6.76
CA VAL A 153 -17.49 7.33 -7.75
C VAL A 153 -16.80 8.29 -8.71
N ALA A 154 -16.90 8.03 -10.01
CA ALA A 154 -16.41 8.93 -11.05
C ALA A 154 -17.23 10.23 -11.06
N LEU A 155 -16.53 11.37 -11.15
CA LEU A 155 -17.15 12.69 -11.21
C LEU A 155 -17.26 13.11 -12.67
N LYS A 156 -18.33 12.65 -13.33
CA LYS A 156 -18.66 13.04 -14.71
C LYS A 156 -19.15 14.49 -14.76
N ASP A 157 -19.40 14.98 -15.98
CA ASP A 157 -19.97 16.31 -16.18
C ASP A 157 -21.32 16.44 -15.46
N GLY A 158 -21.49 17.54 -14.72
CA GLY A 158 -22.72 17.87 -14.02
C GLY A 158 -22.58 17.96 -12.51
N LEU A 159 -23.67 17.60 -11.84
CA LEU A 159 -23.91 17.83 -10.42
C LEU A 159 -24.03 16.48 -9.71
N VAL A 160 -23.20 16.27 -8.69
CA VAL A 160 -23.18 15.04 -7.88
C VAL A 160 -23.70 15.37 -6.49
N GLN A 161 -24.88 14.87 -6.13
CA GLN A 161 -25.50 15.13 -4.83
C GLN A 161 -25.05 14.09 -3.80
N LEU A 162 -24.81 14.55 -2.58
CA LEU A 162 -24.39 13.74 -1.45
C LEU A 162 -25.42 13.82 -0.31
N GLY A 163 -25.75 12.70 0.33
CA GLY A 163 -26.59 12.68 1.52
C GLY A 163 -27.16 11.30 1.85
N ARG A 164 -27.90 11.17 2.96
CA ARG A 164 -28.48 9.87 3.36
C ARG A 164 -29.72 9.44 2.60
N ASP A 165 -30.35 10.31 1.81
CA ASP A 165 -31.48 9.87 0.98
C ASP A 165 -30.94 8.93 -0.11
N PRO A 166 -31.56 7.75 -0.34
CA PRO A 166 -31.09 6.79 -1.35
C PRO A 166 -31.20 7.32 -2.78
N ARG A 167 -31.86 8.47 -3.00
CA ARG A 167 -31.94 9.15 -4.30
C ARG A 167 -30.71 9.98 -4.65
N ASN A 168 -29.77 10.17 -3.72
CA ASN A 168 -28.50 10.86 -4.03
C ASN A 168 -27.60 9.95 -4.85
N GLU A 169 -26.80 10.53 -5.73
CA GLU A 169 -25.76 9.83 -6.48
C GLU A 169 -24.71 9.23 -5.52
N VAL A 170 -24.37 9.96 -4.45
CA VAL A 170 -23.52 9.48 -3.37
C VAL A 170 -24.33 9.34 -2.08
N VAL A 171 -24.70 8.10 -1.75
CA VAL A 171 -25.49 7.79 -0.56
C VAL A 171 -24.59 7.69 0.67
N LEU A 172 -24.76 8.62 1.60
CA LEU A 172 -24.05 8.66 2.87
C LEU A 172 -24.88 7.98 3.96
N ASN A 173 -24.68 6.67 4.17
CA ASN A 173 -25.42 5.88 5.15
C ASN A 173 -24.99 6.14 6.60
N THR A 174 -25.15 7.38 7.07
CA THR A 174 -24.79 7.83 8.42
C THR A 174 -25.84 8.80 8.96
N ALA A 175 -26.17 8.68 10.25
CA ALA A 175 -27.19 9.51 10.91
C ALA A 175 -26.80 11.01 10.93
N GLU A 176 -25.50 11.29 10.89
CA GLU A 176 -24.91 12.61 10.88
C GLU A 176 -25.05 13.33 9.53
N SER A 177 -25.54 12.67 8.48
CA SER A 177 -25.76 13.30 7.19
C SER A 177 -27.23 13.69 6.97
N SER A 178 -27.48 14.89 6.47
CA SER A 178 -28.80 15.32 6.00
C SER A 178 -29.24 14.53 4.77
N ARG A 179 -30.57 14.48 4.52
CA ARG A 179 -31.16 13.78 3.35
C ARG A 179 -30.53 14.23 2.04
N ARG A 180 -30.40 15.54 1.87
CA ARG A 180 -29.56 16.20 0.85
C ARG A 180 -28.57 17.05 1.64
N HIS A 181 -27.31 16.68 1.63
CA HIS A 181 -26.30 17.24 2.52
C HIS A 181 -25.44 18.27 1.80
N ALA A 182 -24.83 17.86 0.70
CA ALA A 182 -23.93 18.68 -0.08
C ALA A 182 -24.05 18.31 -1.55
N VAL A 183 -23.42 19.12 -2.38
CA VAL A 183 -23.31 18.89 -3.81
C VAL A 183 -21.89 19.18 -4.27
N ILE A 184 -21.37 18.33 -5.15
CA ILE A 184 -20.16 18.61 -5.92
C ILE A 184 -20.58 18.96 -7.34
N GLU A 185 -20.14 20.11 -7.82
CA GLU A 185 -20.50 20.65 -9.13
C GLU A 185 -19.23 20.97 -9.91
N ARG A 186 -19.13 20.44 -11.13
CA ARG A 186 -18.09 20.86 -12.07
C ARG A 186 -18.49 22.18 -12.71
N ARG A 187 -17.67 23.22 -12.54
CA ARG A 187 -17.80 24.51 -13.23
C ARG A 187 -16.52 24.75 -14.03
N ASN A 188 -16.62 24.65 -15.36
CA ASN A 188 -15.45 24.66 -16.25
C ASN A 188 -14.44 23.57 -15.84
N ASP A 189 -13.19 23.95 -15.58
CA ASP A 189 -12.09 23.04 -15.17
C ASP A 189 -11.92 22.92 -13.65
N SER A 190 -12.89 23.41 -12.87
CA SER A 190 -12.84 23.40 -11.41
C SER A 190 -14.04 22.68 -10.81
N PHE A 191 -13.82 22.00 -9.69
CA PHE A 191 -14.87 21.35 -8.92
C PHE A 191 -15.16 22.16 -7.66
N PHE A 192 -16.44 22.40 -7.39
CA PHE A 192 -16.89 23.12 -6.21
C PHE A 192 -17.71 22.18 -5.34
N ILE A 193 -17.45 22.18 -4.04
CA ILE A 193 -18.37 21.58 -3.07
C ILE A 193 -19.21 22.67 -2.42
N ARG A 194 -20.52 22.45 -2.32
CA ARG A 194 -21.46 23.36 -1.65
C ARG A 194 -22.31 22.59 -0.65
N ASP A 195 -22.36 23.08 0.58
CA ASP A 195 -23.26 22.58 1.62
C ASP A 195 -24.69 23.07 1.36
N LEU A 196 -25.69 22.18 1.48
CA LEU A 196 -27.10 22.48 1.18
C LEU A 196 -27.90 22.89 2.43
N GLY A 197 -27.25 23.55 3.40
CA GLY A 197 -27.85 23.89 4.69
C GLY A 197 -27.98 22.66 5.59
N SER A 198 -26.96 21.80 5.57
CA SER A 198 -26.95 20.55 6.32
C SER A 198 -26.90 20.80 7.83
N THR A 199 -27.42 19.85 8.61
CA THR A 199 -27.51 19.98 10.08
C THR A 199 -26.13 19.99 10.74
N ASN A 200 -25.22 19.11 10.30
CA ASN A 200 -23.90 18.93 10.90
C ASN A 200 -22.76 19.61 10.12
N GLY A 201 -23.07 20.20 8.97
CA GLY A 201 -22.12 20.89 8.12
C GLY A 201 -21.22 19.96 7.29
N THR A 202 -20.75 20.51 6.18
CA THR A 202 -19.69 19.95 5.34
C THR A 202 -18.35 20.54 5.74
N TRP A 203 -17.32 19.70 5.84
CA TRP A 203 -15.96 20.11 6.21
C TRP A 203 -14.97 19.75 5.11
N VAL A 204 -14.05 20.64 4.78
CA VAL A 204 -12.97 20.41 3.81
C VAL A 204 -11.66 20.82 4.47
N ARG A 205 -10.64 19.94 4.43
CA ARG A 205 -9.35 20.15 5.12
C ARG A 205 -9.51 20.55 6.60
N GLY A 206 -10.52 19.97 7.27
CA GLY A 206 -10.82 20.26 8.67
C GLY A 206 -11.54 21.59 8.95
N GLN A 207 -11.87 22.37 7.92
CA GLN A 207 -12.61 23.64 8.04
C GLN A 207 -14.06 23.48 7.55
N ARG A 208 -15.03 24.08 8.26
CA ARG A 208 -16.45 24.03 7.86
C ARG A 208 -16.67 25.00 6.72
N VAL A 209 -17.37 24.56 5.67
CA VAL A 209 -17.58 25.35 4.45
C VAL A 209 -19.04 25.44 4.07
N THR A 210 -19.40 26.55 3.43
CA THR A 210 -20.66 26.73 2.71
C THR A 210 -20.47 26.45 1.22
N GLU A 211 -19.39 26.97 0.63
CA GLU A 211 -18.92 26.65 -0.71
C GLU A 211 -17.39 26.73 -0.75
N GLN A 212 -16.71 25.81 -1.45
CA GLN A 212 -15.26 25.84 -1.65
C GLN A 212 -14.85 25.16 -2.97
N VAL A 213 -13.82 25.69 -3.63
CA VAL A 213 -13.11 25.02 -4.74
C VAL A 213 -12.30 23.84 -4.17
N LEU A 214 -12.51 22.66 -4.73
CA LEU A 214 -11.77 21.45 -4.38
C LEU A 214 -10.45 21.38 -5.15
N GLU A 215 -9.37 21.16 -4.39
CA GLU A 215 -8.05 20.85 -4.94
C GLU A 215 -7.75 19.36 -4.83
N ASP A 216 -6.83 18.86 -5.66
CA ASP A 216 -6.45 17.45 -5.62
C ASP A 216 -5.98 17.02 -4.22
N GLY A 217 -6.48 15.87 -3.77
CA GLY A 217 -6.18 15.30 -2.46
C GLY A 217 -6.96 15.92 -1.30
N ASP A 218 -7.86 16.88 -1.54
CA ASP A 218 -8.68 17.47 -0.50
C ASP A 218 -9.55 16.42 0.19
N THR A 219 -9.46 16.39 1.53
CA THR A 219 -10.32 15.55 2.36
C THR A 219 -11.59 16.32 2.71
N ILE A 220 -12.73 15.76 2.31
CA ILE A 220 -14.08 16.21 2.65
C ILE A 220 -14.60 15.31 3.78
N ARG A 221 -15.24 15.88 4.79
CA ARG A 221 -15.82 15.13 5.91
C ARG A 221 -17.28 15.52 6.14
N VAL A 222 -18.12 14.48 6.25
CA VAL A 222 -19.52 14.57 6.63
C VAL A 222 -19.77 13.54 7.74
N GLY A 223 -19.93 14.01 8.97
CA GLY A 223 -19.98 13.12 10.14
C GLY A 223 -18.73 12.25 10.23
N ARG A 224 -18.93 10.92 10.21
CA ARG A 224 -17.85 9.91 10.22
C ARG A 224 -17.35 9.52 8.82
N VAL A 225 -18.06 9.93 7.77
CA VAL A 225 -17.65 9.65 6.39
C VAL A 225 -16.55 10.62 6.00
N ARG A 226 -15.43 10.07 5.54
CA ARG A 226 -14.33 10.84 4.94
C ARG A 226 -14.28 10.55 3.46
N MET A 227 -14.14 11.57 2.64
CA MET A 227 -14.05 11.46 1.20
C MET A 227 -12.80 12.19 0.73
N VAL A 228 -12.17 11.70 -0.33
CA VAL A 228 -10.99 12.33 -0.94
C VAL A 228 -11.34 12.64 -2.37
N PHE A 229 -11.24 13.91 -2.72
CA PHE A 229 -11.35 14.36 -4.10
C PHE A 229 -10.03 14.07 -4.83
N LYS A 230 -10.13 13.36 -5.96
CA LYS A 230 -9.04 13.09 -6.88
C LYS A 230 -9.38 13.86 -8.15
N LYS A 231 -8.63 14.92 -8.46
CA LYS A 231 -8.91 15.81 -9.61
C LYS A 231 -8.70 15.11 -10.95
N GLY A 232 -7.89 14.06 -10.94
CA GLY A 232 -7.29 13.51 -12.13
C GLY A 232 -6.13 14.37 -12.61
N PHE A 233 -5.14 13.75 -13.22
CA PHE A 233 -3.95 14.38 -13.76
C PHE A 233 -3.40 13.54 -14.92
N VAL A 234 -2.63 14.17 -15.80
CA VAL A 234 -1.81 13.42 -16.76
C VAL A 234 -0.44 13.10 -16.15
N PRO A 235 0.16 11.93 -16.43
CA PRO A 235 1.50 11.54 -16.00
C PRO A 235 2.56 12.65 -15.99
N GLU A 236 2.59 13.49 -17.02
CA GLU A 236 3.55 14.57 -17.19
C GLU A 236 3.54 15.56 -16.02
N GLU A 237 2.37 15.77 -15.40
CA GLU A 237 2.21 16.64 -14.25
C GLU A 237 3.01 16.17 -13.04
N LEU A 238 3.33 14.87 -12.90
CA LEU A 238 4.15 14.36 -11.80
C LEU A 238 5.56 14.99 -11.75
N THR A 239 6.07 15.43 -12.90
CA THR A 239 7.42 16.02 -13.04
C THR A 239 7.43 17.54 -13.08
N MET A 240 6.26 18.17 -13.22
CA MET A 240 6.14 19.62 -13.17
C MET A 240 6.37 20.05 -11.73
N LEU A 241 7.56 20.53 -11.40
CA LEU A 241 7.74 21.32 -10.19
C LEU A 241 6.78 22.51 -10.36
N GLY A 242 5.87 22.77 -9.40
CA GLY A 242 4.86 23.85 -9.47
C GLY A 242 3.40 23.39 -9.56
N GLY A 243 2.48 24.25 -9.10
CA GLY A 243 1.03 24.07 -9.35
C GLY A 243 0.67 24.41 -10.80
N PHE A 244 -0.56 24.11 -11.22
CA PHE A 244 -1.10 24.51 -12.52
C PHE A 244 -0.82 26.00 -12.79
N GLY A 245 0.19 26.31 -13.61
CA GLY A 245 0.47 27.65 -14.12
C GLY A 245 1.80 28.32 -13.68
N ASP A 246 2.48 27.87 -12.62
CA ASP A 246 3.69 28.56 -12.12
C ASP A 246 4.87 27.60 -11.90
N LEU A 247 6.01 27.89 -12.54
CA LEU A 247 7.30 27.29 -12.21
C LEU A 247 7.68 27.64 -10.76
N PRO A 248 8.12 26.68 -9.93
CA PRO A 248 8.56 26.94 -8.59
C PRO A 248 9.81 27.76 -8.68
N SER A 249 9.80 28.85 -7.92
CA SER A 249 10.97 29.65 -7.71
C SER A 249 12.13 28.76 -7.19
N PRO A 250 13.39 29.06 -7.54
CA PRO A 250 14.56 28.45 -6.88
C PRO A 250 14.49 28.51 -5.34
N SER A 251 13.79 29.51 -4.79
CA SER A 251 13.51 29.63 -3.34
C SER A 251 12.56 28.56 -2.78
N SER A 252 11.59 28.05 -3.55
CA SER A 252 10.67 26.99 -3.07
C SER A 252 11.30 25.60 -3.10
N LEU A 253 12.33 25.39 -3.92
CA LEU A 253 13.18 24.18 -3.86
C LEU A 253 14.15 24.26 -2.68
N ALA A 254 14.70 25.45 -2.39
CA ALA A 254 15.58 25.68 -1.24
C ALA A 254 14.88 25.56 0.13
N SER A 255 13.53 25.57 0.17
CA SER A 255 12.73 25.41 1.40
C SER A 255 12.16 23.99 1.58
N GLN A 256 12.49 23.02 0.73
CA GLN A 256 12.00 21.66 0.86
C GLN A 256 12.55 21.01 2.15
N ARG A 257 11.64 20.46 2.95
CA ARG A 257 11.99 19.73 4.17
C ARG A 257 12.78 18.48 3.79
N PRO A 258 13.89 18.17 4.49
CA PRO A 258 14.60 16.93 4.27
C PRO A 258 13.70 15.71 4.50
N VAL A 259 13.84 14.70 3.65
CA VAL A 259 13.00 13.49 3.65
C VAL A 259 13.78 12.29 4.13
N ILE A 260 13.14 11.44 4.92
CA ILE A 260 13.68 10.13 5.30
C ILE A 260 12.70 9.04 4.90
N ILE A 261 13.19 8.03 4.17
CA ILE A 261 12.43 6.82 3.85
C ILE A 261 12.69 5.78 4.94
N VAL A 262 11.62 5.33 5.61
CA VAL A 262 11.64 4.25 6.59
C VAL A 262 10.89 3.05 6.02
N PRO A 263 11.58 1.97 5.61
CA PRO A 263 10.97 0.86 4.89
C PRO A 263 10.13 -0.03 5.80
N GLY A 264 9.40 -0.96 5.20
CA GLY A 264 8.62 -1.99 5.89
C GLY A 264 9.40 -3.21 6.33
N LEU A 265 8.67 -4.19 6.84
CA LEU A 265 9.18 -5.53 7.12
C LEU A 265 9.88 -6.07 5.86
N MET A 266 11.09 -6.61 6.00
CA MET A 266 11.90 -7.11 4.89
C MET A 266 12.30 -6.05 3.85
N GLY A 267 12.11 -4.76 4.11
CA GLY A 267 12.50 -3.70 3.19
C GLY A 267 13.96 -3.23 3.29
N SER A 268 14.72 -3.75 4.27
CA SER A 268 16.17 -3.56 4.37
C SER A 268 16.89 -4.86 4.09
N GLU A 269 17.97 -4.79 3.31
CA GLU A 269 18.89 -5.91 3.12
C GLU A 269 19.56 -6.30 4.44
N LEU A 270 19.71 -7.60 4.70
CA LEU A 270 20.42 -8.13 5.86
C LEU A 270 21.69 -8.86 5.40
N TRP A 271 22.81 -8.54 6.04
CA TRP A 271 24.13 -9.03 5.66
C TRP A 271 24.84 -9.68 6.83
N LEU A 272 25.52 -10.81 6.58
CA LEU A 272 26.47 -11.42 7.51
C LEU A 272 27.89 -11.15 7.00
N GLY A 273 28.58 -10.16 7.58
CA GLY A 273 29.86 -9.68 7.04
C GLY A 273 29.71 -9.17 5.61
N SER A 274 30.27 -9.92 4.64
CA SER A 274 30.16 -9.64 3.20
C SER A 274 29.09 -10.46 2.47
N GLU A 275 28.39 -11.37 3.15
CA GLU A 275 27.36 -12.20 2.54
C GLU A 275 25.97 -11.58 2.68
N LYS A 276 25.24 -11.43 1.57
CA LYS A 276 23.85 -10.95 1.56
C LYS A 276 22.91 -12.11 1.87
N VAL A 277 22.35 -12.11 3.09
CA VAL A 277 21.41 -13.12 3.59
C VAL A 277 19.99 -12.81 3.12
N TRP A 278 19.63 -11.53 3.08
CA TRP A 278 18.37 -11.04 2.52
C TRP A 278 18.62 -9.82 1.62
N PRO A 279 17.99 -9.71 0.45
CA PRO A 279 17.01 -10.62 -0.20
C PRO A 279 17.64 -11.79 -0.97
N ASN A 280 17.74 -12.97 -0.35
CA ASN A 280 18.11 -14.20 -1.04
C ASN A 280 17.12 -15.32 -0.67
N PRO A 281 16.01 -15.46 -1.42
CA PRO A 281 14.98 -16.46 -1.11
C PRO A 281 15.52 -17.88 -1.07
N LYS A 282 16.46 -18.24 -1.96
CA LYS A 282 17.11 -19.56 -1.94
C LYS A 282 17.83 -19.79 -0.61
N TYR A 283 18.56 -18.78 -0.14
CA TYR A 283 19.28 -18.84 1.12
C TYR A 283 18.33 -19.02 2.31
N LEU A 284 17.23 -18.26 2.34
CA LEU A 284 16.18 -18.41 3.37
C LEU A 284 15.49 -19.77 3.31
N LEU A 285 15.33 -20.36 2.13
CA LEU A 285 14.74 -21.70 1.98
C LEU A 285 15.71 -22.81 2.38
N THR A 286 17.02 -22.64 2.22
CA THR A 286 17.99 -23.64 2.65
C THR A 286 18.30 -23.55 4.14
N ASN A 287 18.55 -22.34 4.64
CA ASN A 287 19.07 -22.08 5.99
C ASN A 287 18.25 -21.01 6.74
N PRO A 288 16.92 -21.19 6.92
CA PRO A 288 16.07 -20.21 7.58
C PRO A 288 16.49 -19.90 9.03
N GLU A 289 17.13 -20.84 9.73
CA GLU A 289 17.57 -20.70 11.13
C GLU A 289 18.59 -19.57 11.32
N ILE A 290 19.30 -19.16 10.26
CA ILE A 290 20.18 -17.99 10.29
C ILE A 290 19.43 -16.70 10.64
N ALA A 291 18.10 -16.68 10.59
CA ALA A 291 17.30 -15.52 10.91
C ALA A 291 16.76 -15.52 12.36
N CYS A 292 16.92 -16.61 13.14
CA CYS A 292 16.49 -16.73 14.55
C CYS A 292 17.15 -15.72 15.53
N LEU A 293 16.37 -15.16 16.45
CA LEU A 293 16.84 -14.40 17.62
C LEU A 293 16.78 -15.26 18.91
N PRO A 294 17.62 -15.03 19.94
CA PRO A 294 18.63 -13.96 20.08
C PRO A 294 20.00 -14.31 19.47
N ASP A 295 20.20 -15.53 18.95
CA ASP A 295 21.52 -16.12 18.61
C ASP A 295 22.18 -15.57 17.33
N GLN A 296 22.19 -14.24 17.15
CA GLN A 296 22.84 -13.60 16.00
C GLN A 296 23.77 -12.47 16.37
N CYS A 297 24.96 -12.88 16.76
CA CYS A 297 26.13 -12.02 16.73
C CYS A 297 26.56 -11.81 15.25
N GLY A 298 25.90 -10.92 14.49
CA GLY A 298 26.51 -10.43 13.23
C GLY A 298 25.65 -10.05 12.02
N LEU A 299 24.31 -10.16 12.05
CA LEU A 299 23.49 -9.62 10.94
C LEU A 299 23.35 -8.09 11.03
N GLU A 300 23.62 -7.42 9.92
CA GLU A 300 23.55 -5.97 9.81
C GLU A 300 22.65 -5.53 8.67
N ALA A 301 21.83 -4.50 8.93
CA ALA A 301 21.04 -3.84 7.90
C ALA A 301 21.87 -2.75 7.20
N LYS A 302 22.02 -2.82 5.87
CA LYS A 302 22.94 -1.94 5.12
C LYS A 302 22.28 -0.97 4.15
N CYS A 303 21.26 -1.39 3.42
CA CYS A 303 20.55 -0.55 2.46
C CYS A 303 19.11 -1.03 2.27
N LEU A 304 18.31 -0.24 1.55
CA LEU A 304 16.97 -0.65 1.15
C LEU A 304 17.04 -1.72 0.07
N VAL A 305 16.03 -2.59 0.06
CA VAL A 305 15.89 -3.58 -1.00
C VAL A 305 15.61 -2.88 -2.33
N SER A 306 16.56 -2.97 -3.26
CA SER A 306 16.51 -2.37 -4.59
C SER A 306 16.02 -3.32 -5.68
N GLU A 307 15.96 -4.62 -5.38
CA GLU A 307 15.49 -5.64 -6.31
C GLU A 307 14.05 -6.04 -6.04
N VAL A 308 13.42 -6.57 -7.09
CA VAL A 308 12.09 -7.14 -6.99
C VAL A 308 12.19 -8.46 -6.24
N VAL A 309 11.38 -8.62 -5.19
CA VAL A 309 11.40 -9.83 -4.37
C VAL A 309 10.02 -10.46 -4.35
N VAL A 310 9.96 -11.72 -4.80
CA VAL A 310 8.77 -12.56 -4.71
C VAL A 310 9.10 -13.80 -3.91
N VAL A 311 8.49 -13.90 -2.74
CA VAL A 311 8.40 -15.10 -1.94
C VAL A 311 6.97 -15.62 -2.09
N PRO A 312 6.76 -16.80 -2.71
CA PRO A 312 5.43 -17.34 -2.94
C PRO A 312 4.59 -17.31 -1.66
N ASN A 313 3.32 -16.87 -1.77
CA ASN A 313 2.33 -16.76 -0.68
C ASN A 313 2.69 -15.86 0.52
N VAL A 314 3.89 -15.28 0.58
CA VAL A 314 4.35 -14.49 1.73
C VAL A 314 4.53 -13.03 1.39
N VAL A 315 5.47 -12.72 0.49
CA VAL A 315 5.94 -11.36 0.23
C VAL A 315 6.05 -11.13 -1.26
N LYS A 316 5.36 -10.10 -1.74
CA LYS A 316 5.44 -9.56 -3.10
C LYS A 316 5.86 -8.10 -2.96
N MET A 317 7.11 -7.76 -3.29
CA MET A 317 7.65 -6.40 -3.14
C MET A 317 8.19 -5.88 -4.48
N ALA A 318 7.70 -4.71 -4.87
CA ALA A 318 8.36 -3.89 -5.88
C ALA A 318 9.65 -3.26 -5.31
N GLN A 319 10.37 -2.51 -6.13
CA GLN A 319 11.65 -1.92 -5.75
C GLN A 319 11.42 -0.60 -5.01
N TYR A 320 11.95 -0.43 -3.80
CA TYR A 320 11.94 0.89 -3.13
C TYR A 320 12.71 1.94 -3.93
N ASN A 321 13.68 1.51 -4.74
CA ASN A 321 14.38 2.39 -5.67
C ASN A 321 13.42 3.19 -6.56
N ARG A 322 12.26 2.67 -6.96
CA ARG A 322 11.29 3.44 -7.78
C ARG A 322 10.71 4.64 -7.03
N LEU A 323 10.54 4.52 -5.71
CA LEU A 323 10.15 5.65 -4.86
C LEU A 323 11.29 6.66 -4.77
N THR A 324 12.50 6.20 -4.47
CA THR A 324 13.67 7.08 -4.36
C THR A 324 13.96 7.80 -5.69
N GLU A 325 13.93 7.09 -6.82
CA GLU A 325 14.06 7.63 -8.17
C GLU A 325 12.99 8.68 -8.46
N HIS A 326 11.73 8.46 -8.05
CA HIS A 326 10.69 9.47 -8.19
C HIS A 326 11.01 10.75 -7.40
N LEU A 327 11.49 10.62 -6.15
CA LEU A 327 11.88 11.78 -5.35
C LEU A 327 13.07 12.54 -5.98
N GLU A 328 14.04 11.81 -6.54
CA GLU A 328 15.22 12.40 -7.18
C GLU A 328 14.85 13.07 -8.52
N GLU A 329 14.24 12.32 -9.44
CA GLU A 329 13.98 12.76 -10.81
C GLU A 329 12.83 13.77 -10.92
N ALA A 330 11.77 13.60 -10.12
CA ALA A 330 10.57 14.43 -10.24
C ALA A 330 10.52 15.57 -9.22
N LEU A 331 11.11 15.40 -8.03
CA LEU A 331 11.02 16.37 -6.94
C LEU A 331 12.35 17.04 -6.58
N GLY A 332 13.47 16.61 -7.18
CA GLY A 332 14.78 17.25 -7.03
C GLY A 332 15.51 16.91 -5.73
N TYR A 333 15.14 15.82 -5.05
CA TYR A 333 15.88 15.36 -3.88
C TYR A 333 17.24 14.74 -4.28
N GLU A 334 18.21 14.80 -3.38
CA GLU A 334 19.55 14.24 -3.54
C GLU A 334 19.89 13.31 -2.37
N ARG A 335 20.14 12.03 -2.66
CA ARG A 335 20.54 11.04 -1.65
C ARG A 335 21.76 11.51 -0.84
N GLY A 336 21.68 11.34 0.47
CA GLY A 336 22.73 11.73 1.42
C GLY A 336 22.75 13.22 1.78
N LYS A 337 22.16 14.10 0.96
CA LYS A 337 22.05 15.54 1.24
C LYS A 337 20.76 15.89 1.95
N ASN A 338 19.64 15.86 1.23
CA ASN A 338 18.28 16.16 1.73
C ASN A 338 17.32 14.96 1.63
N LEU A 339 17.82 13.80 1.18
CA LEU A 339 17.10 12.52 1.20
C LEU A 339 17.94 11.44 1.88
N LEU A 340 17.40 10.82 2.94
CA LEU A 340 18.04 9.71 3.64
C LEU A 340 17.20 8.45 3.53
N GLU A 341 17.83 7.35 3.16
CA GLU A 341 17.26 6.01 3.30
C GLU A 341 17.68 5.44 4.65
N PHE A 342 16.73 4.96 5.45
CA PHE A 342 17.00 4.41 6.78
C PHE A 342 16.84 2.88 6.79
N PRO A 343 17.89 2.11 6.47
CA PRO A 343 17.87 0.66 6.62
C PRO A 343 17.92 0.28 8.11
N TYR A 344 17.18 -0.75 8.49
CA TYR A 344 17.17 -1.27 9.86
C TYR A 344 16.88 -2.78 9.88
N ASP A 345 17.26 -3.43 10.98
CA ASP A 345 16.94 -4.84 11.19
C ASP A 345 15.48 -4.99 11.59
N TRP A 346 14.66 -5.38 10.62
CA TRP A 346 13.20 -5.49 10.72
C TRP A 346 12.71 -6.66 11.58
N ARG A 347 13.61 -7.47 12.12
CA ARG A 347 13.28 -8.57 13.04
C ARG A 347 13.28 -8.11 14.48
N LEU A 348 14.12 -7.12 14.80
CA LEU A 348 14.33 -6.60 16.15
C LEU A 348 13.15 -5.73 16.58
N ASP A 349 12.96 -5.67 17.90
CA ASP A 349 11.98 -4.81 18.53
C ASP A 349 11.97 -3.38 17.95
N ASN A 350 10.78 -2.90 17.56
CA ASN A 350 10.62 -1.58 16.94
C ASN A 350 11.19 -0.42 17.78
N ARG A 351 11.26 -0.58 19.11
CA ARG A 351 11.86 0.40 20.03
C ARG A 351 13.36 0.57 19.77
N ILE A 352 14.06 -0.51 19.43
CA ILE A 352 15.48 -0.50 19.07
C ILE A 352 15.65 0.25 17.74
N SER A 353 14.84 -0.10 16.74
CA SER A 353 14.87 0.54 15.42
C SER A 353 14.53 2.04 15.50
N ALA A 354 13.60 2.43 16.36
CA ALA A 354 13.23 3.83 16.58
C ALA A 354 14.36 4.65 17.23
N ARG A 355 15.10 4.06 18.19
CA ARG A 355 16.32 4.69 18.74
C ARG A 355 17.40 4.85 17.68
N LYS A 356 17.60 3.82 16.84
CA LYS A 356 18.53 3.88 15.71
C LYS A 356 18.13 4.96 14.69
N LEU A 357 16.82 5.15 14.43
CA LEU A 357 16.32 6.21 13.57
C LEU A 357 16.69 7.59 14.14
N GLY A 358 16.48 7.82 15.44
CA GLY A 358 16.89 9.07 16.09
C GLY A 358 18.38 9.37 15.97
N ALA A 359 19.22 8.37 16.25
CA ALA A 359 20.68 8.50 16.12
C ALA A 359 21.11 8.74 14.67
N ALA A 360 20.47 8.08 13.70
CA ALA A 360 20.75 8.28 12.27
C ALA A 360 20.37 9.70 11.82
N ILE A 361 19.25 10.24 12.30
CA ILE A 361 18.82 11.62 12.05
C ILE A 361 19.85 12.60 12.61
N GLU A 362 20.29 12.43 13.86
CA GLU A 362 21.31 13.29 14.47
C GLU A 362 22.61 13.30 13.68
N ALA A 363 23.17 12.11 13.41
CA ALA A 363 24.40 11.98 12.65
C ALA A 363 24.28 12.51 11.20
N TRP A 364 23.08 12.47 10.62
CA TRP A 364 22.84 13.02 9.28
C TRP A 364 22.77 14.55 9.28
N GLN A 365 22.07 15.16 10.23
CA GLN A 365 21.98 16.62 10.34
C GLN A 365 23.31 17.28 10.73
N GLU A 366 24.19 16.55 11.43
CA GLU A 366 25.54 17.01 11.74
C GLU A 366 26.40 17.11 10.47
N ARG A 367 26.39 16.06 9.64
CA ARG A 367 27.26 15.94 8.45
C ARG A 367 26.71 16.63 7.19
N SER A 368 25.40 16.79 7.07
CA SER A 368 24.75 17.33 5.86
C SER A 368 24.03 18.64 6.18
N PRO A 369 24.56 19.80 5.74
CA PRO A 369 23.92 21.11 5.94
C PRO A 369 22.48 21.17 5.40
N GLU A 370 22.22 20.52 4.27
CA GLU A 370 20.91 20.47 3.62
C GLU A 370 19.88 19.67 4.42
N ALA A 371 20.33 18.81 5.34
CA ALA A 371 19.46 18.04 6.24
C ALA A 371 19.03 18.85 7.49
N ARG A 372 19.58 20.04 7.70
CA ARG A 372 19.31 20.86 8.87
C ARG A 372 17.91 21.47 8.75
N GLY A 373 17.04 21.13 9.69
CA GLY A 373 15.70 21.69 9.79
C GLY A 373 14.62 20.64 10.07
N PRO A 374 13.34 21.05 9.94
CA PRO A 374 12.19 20.16 10.05
C PRO A 374 12.22 19.02 9.04
N ILE A 375 12.05 17.78 9.50
CA ILE A 375 12.07 16.58 8.65
C ILE A 375 10.65 16.12 8.32
N THR A 376 10.47 15.56 7.11
CA THR A 376 9.33 14.74 6.74
C THR A 376 9.74 13.26 6.68
N LEU A 377 9.00 12.39 7.36
CA LEU A 377 9.19 10.93 7.24
C LEU A 377 8.22 10.35 6.20
N ILE A 378 8.73 9.51 5.29
CA ILE A 378 7.92 8.62 4.46
C ILE A 378 8.13 7.21 4.99
N ALA A 379 7.11 6.67 5.63
CA ALA A 379 7.19 5.39 6.32
C ALA A 379 6.28 4.38 5.65
N HIS A 380 6.79 3.18 5.37
CA HIS A 380 6.00 2.10 4.77
C HIS A 380 5.83 0.93 5.75
N SER A 381 4.62 0.38 5.83
CA SER A 381 4.32 -0.86 6.58
C SER A 381 4.87 -0.83 8.01
N LEU A 382 5.69 -1.80 8.43
CA LEU A 382 6.33 -1.83 9.75
C LEU A 382 7.09 -0.53 10.11
N GLY A 383 7.69 0.13 9.10
CA GLY A 383 8.39 1.41 9.27
C GLY A 383 7.49 2.51 9.82
N CYS A 384 6.17 2.42 9.62
CA CYS A 384 5.20 3.33 10.23
C CYS A 384 5.21 3.24 11.76
N LEU A 385 5.36 2.03 12.32
CA LEU A 385 5.44 1.85 13.78
C LEU A 385 6.78 2.33 14.34
N VAL A 386 7.89 2.08 13.62
CA VAL A 386 9.21 2.61 13.98
C VAL A 386 9.19 4.14 14.01
N SER A 387 8.64 4.76 12.97
CA SER A 387 8.55 6.21 12.81
C SER A 387 7.68 6.84 13.89
N ARG A 388 6.51 6.25 14.16
CA ARG A 388 5.63 6.71 15.25
C ARG A 388 6.29 6.61 16.60
N TYR A 389 6.94 5.48 16.91
CA TYR A 389 7.57 5.31 18.22
C TYR A 389 8.70 6.33 18.44
N TYR A 390 9.50 6.62 17.40
CA TYR A 390 10.49 7.68 17.47
C TYR A 390 9.85 9.05 17.78
N VAL A 391 8.80 9.40 17.04
CA VAL A 391 8.16 10.72 17.13
C VAL A 391 7.37 10.89 18.43
N ASP A 392 6.58 9.90 18.80
CA ASP A 392 5.59 9.96 19.88
C ASP A 392 6.18 9.55 21.24
N CYS A 393 7.17 8.64 21.27
CA CYS A 393 7.70 8.08 22.51
C CYS A 393 9.15 8.52 22.82
N LEU A 394 9.94 8.89 21.80
CA LEU A 394 11.37 9.23 21.96
C LEU A 394 11.68 10.72 21.73
N GLY A 395 10.66 11.58 21.68
CA GLY A 395 10.84 13.03 21.49
C GLY A 395 11.17 13.45 20.06
N GLY A 396 10.99 12.56 19.07
CA GLY A 396 11.27 12.85 17.67
C GLY A 396 10.39 13.96 17.06
N SER A 397 9.26 14.31 17.70
CA SER A 397 8.40 15.45 17.32
C SER A 397 9.11 16.82 17.37
N ALA A 398 10.25 16.91 18.07
CA ALA A 398 11.12 18.08 18.02
C ALA A 398 11.71 18.31 16.61
N LYS A 399 12.06 17.23 15.90
CA LYS A 399 12.73 17.26 14.59
C LYS A 399 11.81 16.95 13.42
N VAL A 400 10.89 16.01 13.59
CA VAL A 400 9.94 15.58 12.57
C VAL A 400 8.69 16.44 12.66
N LYS A 401 8.26 17.04 11.53
CA LYS A 401 7.05 17.89 11.46
C LYS A 401 5.95 17.34 10.57
N ARG A 402 6.22 16.26 9.83
CA ARG A 402 5.22 15.56 9.02
C ARG A 402 5.59 14.09 8.88
N ILE A 403 4.58 13.22 8.87
CA ILE A 403 4.75 11.81 8.51
C ILE A 403 3.75 11.42 7.43
N ILE A 404 4.23 10.75 6.39
CA ILE A 404 3.43 10.13 5.35
C ILE A 404 3.51 8.63 5.57
N PHE A 405 2.40 8.01 5.96
CA PHE A 405 2.29 6.58 6.18
C PHE A 405 1.80 5.89 4.91
N LEU A 406 2.51 4.87 4.45
CA LEU A 406 2.12 3.98 3.36
C LEU A 406 1.76 2.62 3.97
N GLY A 407 0.47 2.29 4.03
CA GLY A 407 -0.02 1.00 4.55
C GLY A 407 0.43 0.69 5.98
N GLY A 408 0.30 1.63 6.92
CA GLY A 408 0.79 1.43 8.29
C GLY A 408 -0.07 0.47 9.12
N PRO A 409 0.46 -0.58 9.79
CA PRO A 409 -0.32 -1.51 10.63
C PRO A 409 -0.63 -0.92 12.02
N HIS A 410 -1.30 0.24 12.05
CA HIS A 410 -1.51 1.01 13.28
C HIS A 410 -2.34 0.27 14.32
N TYR A 411 -3.27 -0.59 13.89
CA TYR A 411 -4.08 -1.43 14.78
C TYR A 411 -3.80 -2.94 14.59
N GLY A 412 -2.70 -3.27 13.92
CA GLY A 412 -2.19 -4.64 13.74
C GLY A 412 -2.67 -5.37 12.47
N VAL A 413 -2.16 -6.57 12.26
CA VAL A 413 -2.26 -7.32 11.00
C VAL A 413 -2.84 -8.70 11.31
N PRO A 414 -4.10 -8.99 10.93
CA PRO A 414 -4.71 -10.30 11.19
C PRO A 414 -3.87 -11.48 10.66
N LYS A 415 -3.19 -11.32 9.50
CA LYS A 415 -2.29 -12.32 8.91
C LYS A 415 -1.15 -12.78 9.85
N ALA A 416 -0.77 -11.98 10.86
CA ALA A 416 0.26 -12.36 11.82
C ALA A 416 -0.16 -13.53 12.73
N VAL A 417 -1.46 -13.68 13.03
CA VAL A 417 -1.98 -14.76 13.89
C VAL A 417 -1.73 -16.15 13.29
N PRO A 418 -2.21 -16.48 12.06
CA PRO A 418 -1.94 -17.79 11.46
C PRO A 418 -0.43 -18.00 11.20
N SER A 419 0.32 -16.93 10.95
CA SER A 419 1.78 -17.00 10.78
C SER A 419 2.49 -17.50 12.05
N LEU A 420 2.02 -17.13 13.24
CA LEU A 420 2.54 -17.64 14.52
C LEU A 420 2.02 -19.04 14.86
N MET A 421 0.78 -19.36 14.47
CA MET A 421 0.16 -20.66 14.74
C MET A 421 0.77 -21.80 13.92
N ARG A 422 0.88 -21.62 12.59
CA ARG A 422 1.27 -22.69 11.66
C ARG A 422 2.40 -22.33 10.70
N GLY A 423 2.90 -21.10 10.76
CA GLY A 423 3.87 -20.59 9.80
C GLY A 423 3.19 -20.01 8.55
N PRO A 424 3.92 -19.25 7.73
CA PRO A 424 3.43 -18.79 6.44
C PRO A 424 3.47 -19.94 5.44
N ASP A 425 2.44 -20.03 4.59
CA ASP A 425 2.31 -21.09 3.57
C ASP A 425 3.23 -20.85 2.37
N ILE A 426 4.55 -20.79 2.57
CA ILE A 426 5.52 -20.38 1.53
C ILE A 426 5.57 -21.39 0.38
N LEU A 427 5.60 -22.68 0.71
CA LEU A 427 5.72 -23.76 -0.26
C LEU A 427 4.46 -24.63 -0.25
N PRO A 428 4.16 -25.32 -1.37
CA PRO A 428 3.04 -26.24 -1.47
C PRO A 428 3.04 -27.28 -0.34
N PHE A 429 1.85 -27.68 0.09
CA PHE A 429 1.63 -28.70 1.12
C PHE A 429 2.25 -28.37 2.50
N GLY A 430 2.55 -27.10 2.76
CA GLY A 430 3.14 -26.65 4.02
C GLY A 430 4.59 -27.07 4.22
N LEU A 431 5.30 -27.42 3.14
CA LEU A 431 6.71 -27.75 3.21
C LEU A 431 7.49 -26.58 3.83
N MET A 432 8.36 -26.87 4.81
CA MET A 432 9.11 -25.90 5.60
C MET A 432 8.32 -24.98 6.56
N ASN A 433 6.98 -25.02 6.56
CA ASN A 433 6.18 -24.12 7.39
C ASN A 433 6.64 -24.10 8.85
N GLU A 434 6.87 -25.27 9.45
CA GLU A 434 7.31 -25.37 10.84
C GLU A 434 8.72 -24.78 11.09
N ARG A 435 9.66 -24.96 10.17
CA ARG A 435 11.01 -24.37 10.29
C ARG A 435 10.93 -22.85 10.25
N ILE A 436 10.18 -22.31 9.29
CA ILE A 436 10.01 -20.87 9.11
C ILE A 436 9.18 -20.29 10.27
N ARG A 437 8.16 -21.00 10.73
CA ARG A 437 7.38 -20.63 11.91
C ARG A 437 8.29 -20.47 13.12
N ARG A 438 9.17 -21.43 13.40
CA ARG A 438 10.12 -21.34 14.53
C ARG A 438 10.98 -20.09 14.46
N VAL A 439 11.49 -19.77 13.27
CA VAL A 439 12.25 -18.53 13.03
C VAL A 439 11.41 -17.29 13.31
N LEU A 440 10.23 -17.18 12.71
CA LEU A 440 9.33 -16.02 12.88
C LEU A 440 8.88 -15.83 14.33
N CYS A 441 8.71 -16.92 15.07
CA CYS A 441 8.36 -16.91 16.49
C CYS A 441 9.47 -16.31 17.37
N THR A 442 10.68 -16.11 16.84
CA THR A 442 11.74 -15.41 17.56
C THR A 442 11.69 -13.89 17.38
N PHE A 443 10.92 -13.36 16.43
CA PHE A 443 10.95 -11.93 16.09
C PHE A 443 9.98 -11.15 16.98
N PRO A 444 10.46 -10.19 17.81
CA PRO A 444 9.57 -9.28 18.52
C PRO A 444 8.57 -8.56 17.60
N THR A 445 8.98 -8.23 16.37
CA THR A 445 8.13 -7.48 15.44
C THR A 445 6.88 -8.25 15.01
N THR A 446 6.95 -9.58 14.91
CA THR A 446 5.78 -10.43 14.59
C THR A 446 4.69 -10.29 15.65
N TYR A 447 5.06 -10.17 16.93
CA TYR A 447 4.13 -9.94 18.04
C TYR A 447 3.67 -8.49 18.10
N GLN A 448 4.58 -7.53 17.86
CA GLN A 448 4.25 -6.10 17.87
C GLN A 448 3.28 -5.71 16.76
N ILE A 449 3.14 -6.48 15.69
CA ILE A 449 2.12 -6.26 14.65
C ILE A 449 0.80 -6.98 14.89
N LEU A 450 0.60 -7.69 16.01
CA LEU A 450 -0.67 -8.36 16.28
C LEU A 450 -1.84 -7.37 16.40
N PRO A 451 -3.05 -7.76 15.97
CA PRO A 451 -4.26 -6.95 16.09
C PRO A 451 -4.51 -6.45 17.51
N THR A 452 -4.76 -5.14 17.65
CA THR A 452 -5.17 -4.51 18.90
C THR A 452 -6.69 -4.52 19.10
N TYR A 453 -7.40 -5.24 18.23
CA TYR A 453 -8.85 -5.38 18.22
C TYR A 453 -9.22 -6.86 18.04
N PRO A 454 -10.40 -7.29 18.52
CA PRO A 454 -10.81 -8.67 18.39
C PRO A 454 -11.15 -9.00 16.93
N CYS A 455 -10.26 -9.74 16.28
CA CYS A 455 -10.46 -10.30 14.94
C CYS A 455 -10.51 -11.84 14.94
N VAL A 456 -10.39 -12.46 16.11
CA VAL A 456 -10.42 -13.91 16.28
C VAL A 456 -11.61 -14.28 17.14
N VAL A 457 -12.35 -15.31 16.73
CA VAL A 457 -13.42 -15.94 17.50
C VAL A 457 -12.95 -17.32 17.94
N ASP A 458 -12.98 -17.60 19.26
CA ASP A 458 -12.64 -18.93 19.79
C ASP A 458 -13.74 -19.97 19.50
N ARG A 459 -13.49 -21.24 19.87
CA ARG A 459 -14.44 -22.35 19.67
C ARG A 459 -15.78 -22.16 20.40
N LYS A 460 -15.85 -21.26 21.38
CA LYS A 460 -17.07 -20.95 22.16
C LYS A 460 -17.82 -19.75 21.58
N GLY A 461 -17.38 -19.20 20.44
CA GLY A 461 -17.98 -18.02 19.83
C GLY A 461 -17.56 -16.71 20.50
N ARG A 462 -16.57 -16.73 21.41
CA ARG A 462 -16.11 -15.52 22.10
C ARG A 462 -15.03 -14.82 21.28
N LYS A 463 -15.17 -13.51 21.16
CA LYS A 463 -14.15 -12.64 20.59
C LYS A 463 -12.90 -12.60 21.48
N VAL A 464 -11.74 -12.92 20.90
CA VAL A 464 -10.45 -12.99 21.60
C VAL A 464 -9.60 -11.78 21.21
N ASN A 465 -8.97 -11.16 22.21
CA ASN A 465 -7.91 -10.19 21.97
C ASN A 465 -6.55 -10.89 22.00
N VAL A 466 -6.05 -11.22 20.81
CA VAL A 466 -4.80 -11.98 20.62
C VAL A 466 -3.55 -11.30 21.17
N LEU A 467 -3.59 -9.98 21.39
CA LEU A 467 -2.46 -9.24 21.95
C LEU A 467 -2.40 -9.35 23.48
N THR A 468 -3.55 -9.39 24.15
CA THR A 468 -3.62 -9.37 25.63
C THR A 468 -3.89 -10.74 26.24
N GLU A 469 -4.45 -11.67 25.48
CA GLU A 469 -4.66 -13.05 25.90
C GLU A 469 -3.52 -13.92 25.36
N ASP A 470 -2.74 -14.56 26.24
CA ASP A 470 -1.52 -15.30 25.87
C ASP A 470 -1.68 -16.84 25.86
N GLY A 471 -2.85 -17.33 26.26
CA GLY A 471 -3.14 -18.76 26.39
C GLY A 471 -3.01 -19.54 25.09
N TRP A 472 -3.18 -18.88 23.94
CA TRP A 472 -3.08 -19.46 22.61
C TRP A 472 -1.63 -19.68 22.12
N LEU A 473 -0.65 -19.17 22.87
CA LEU A 473 0.78 -19.28 22.57
C LEU A 473 1.50 -20.25 23.52
N SER A 474 2.61 -20.81 23.03
CA SER A 474 3.53 -21.60 23.87
C SER A 474 4.24 -20.73 24.90
N THR A 475 4.69 -21.33 26.01
CA THR A 475 5.31 -20.63 27.15
C THR A 475 6.50 -19.75 26.75
N SER A 476 7.32 -20.19 25.80
CA SER A 476 8.49 -19.43 25.31
C SER A 476 8.12 -18.15 24.56
N GLN A 477 6.92 -18.09 23.98
CA GLN A 477 6.44 -16.95 23.19
C GLN A 477 5.71 -15.91 24.03
N ARG A 478 5.18 -16.29 25.20
CA ARG A 478 4.35 -15.40 26.03
C ARG A 478 5.08 -14.14 26.48
N GLN A 479 6.39 -14.21 26.68
CA GLN A 479 7.18 -13.02 27.03
C GLN A 479 7.20 -11.99 25.87
N LEU A 480 7.44 -12.44 24.64
CA LEU A 480 7.41 -11.57 23.46
C LEU A 480 6.03 -10.94 23.24
N LEU A 481 4.95 -11.69 23.55
CA LEU A 481 3.59 -11.15 23.49
C LEU A 481 3.37 -10.05 24.55
N ARG A 482 3.80 -10.27 25.80
CA ARG A 482 3.70 -9.26 26.86
C ARG A 482 4.50 -7.99 26.52
N ASP A 483 5.69 -8.16 25.96
CA ASP A 483 6.52 -7.04 25.50
C ASP A 483 5.86 -6.28 24.34
N ALA A 484 5.15 -6.99 23.46
CA ALA A 484 4.37 -6.40 22.38
C ALA A 484 3.14 -5.63 22.87
N ASP A 485 2.40 -6.15 23.86
CA ASP A 485 1.30 -5.42 24.51
C ASP A 485 1.81 -4.13 25.15
N HIS A 486 2.93 -4.20 25.87
CA HIS A 486 3.57 -3.01 26.45
C HIS A 486 3.94 -1.98 25.38
N PHE A 487 4.58 -2.41 24.30
CA PHE A 487 4.91 -1.54 23.16
C PHE A 487 3.66 -0.85 22.57
N ARG A 488 2.55 -1.58 22.39
CA ARG A 488 1.31 -1.01 21.85
C ARG A 488 0.67 0.01 22.79
N ARG A 489 0.74 -0.21 24.11
CA ARG A 489 0.28 0.74 25.12
C ARG A 489 1.14 2.00 25.16
N GLU A 490 2.47 1.86 25.05
CA GLU A 490 3.40 2.99 24.95
C GLU A 490 3.11 3.86 23.72
N LEU A 491 2.87 3.24 22.56
CA LEU A 491 2.69 3.92 21.28
C LEU A 491 1.34 4.65 21.15
N GLY A 492 0.27 4.08 21.72
CA GLY A 492 -1.08 4.63 21.67
C GLY A 492 -1.69 4.70 20.25
N PRO A 493 -2.87 5.32 20.10
CA PRO A 493 -3.63 5.35 18.84
C PRO A 493 -3.45 6.61 17.99
N HIS A 494 -2.64 7.58 18.43
CA HIS A 494 -2.48 8.88 17.77
C HIS A 494 -1.05 9.10 17.28
N CYS A 495 -0.87 10.08 16.40
CA CYS A 495 0.44 10.64 16.06
C CYS A 495 0.49 12.09 16.52
N SER A 496 1.58 12.47 17.20
CA SER A 496 1.79 13.81 17.76
C SER A 496 2.11 14.87 16.72
N VAL A 497 2.35 14.48 15.46
CA VAL A 497 2.63 15.39 14.35
C VAL A 497 1.62 15.21 13.22
N PRO A 498 1.37 16.23 12.39
CA PRO A 498 0.50 16.12 11.23
C PRO A 498 0.88 14.95 10.34
N SER A 499 -0.09 14.09 10.00
CA SER A 499 0.16 12.88 9.23
C SER A 499 -0.89 12.61 8.16
N VAL A 500 -0.47 11.84 7.15
CA VAL A 500 -1.33 11.31 6.08
C VAL A 500 -1.26 9.79 6.10
N SER A 501 -2.42 9.13 6.15
CA SER A 501 -2.54 7.68 5.94
C SER A 501 -2.87 7.41 4.48
N ILE A 502 -1.86 6.97 3.71
CA ILE A 502 -2.02 6.41 2.37
C ILE A 502 -2.19 4.89 2.50
N PHE A 503 -3.26 4.32 1.95
CA PHE A 503 -3.56 2.90 2.15
C PHE A 503 -4.30 2.26 0.98
N GLY A 504 -4.11 0.94 0.82
CA GLY A 504 -4.80 0.14 -0.17
C GLY A 504 -6.23 -0.23 0.27
N TYR A 505 -7.18 -0.21 -0.67
CA TYR A 505 -8.55 -0.72 -0.47
C TYR A 505 -8.98 -1.67 -1.58
N GLY A 506 -10.07 -2.40 -1.37
CA GLY A 506 -10.71 -3.19 -2.43
C GLY A 506 -9.98 -4.48 -2.83
N ILE A 507 -8.95 -4.90 -2.09
CA ILE A 507 -8.17 -6.12 -2.35
C ILE A 507 -8.45 -7.16 -1.25
N LYS A 508 -8.62 -8.43 -1.66
CA LYS A 508 -8.90 -9.58 -0.79
C LYS A 508 -7.83 -9.67 0.31
N THR A 509 -8.25 -9.48 1.55
CA THR A 509 -7.37 -9.36 2.74
C THR A 509 -7.99 -10.09 3.93
N ILE A 510 -7.17 -10.70 4.78
CA ILE A 510 -7.65 -11.36 6.00
C ILE A 510 -8.21 -10.30 6.96
N THR A 511 -9.49 -10.42 7.31
CA THR A 511 -10.16 -9.49 8.24
C THR A 511 -10.49 -10.15 9.57
N GLU A 512 -10.94 -11.40 9.55
CA GLU A 512 -11.34 -12.17 10.72
C GLU A 512 -10.93 -13.65 10.60
N MET A 513 -10.98 -14.38 11.71
CA MET A 513 -10.79 -15.83 11.73
C MET A 513 -11.53 -16.50 12.89
N ALA A 514 -11.90 -17.77 12.71
CA ALA A 514 -12.58 -18.57 13.72
C ALA A 514 -11.76 -19.83 14.05
N ILE A 515 -11.42 -20.02 15.32
CA ILE A 515 -10.61 -21.16 15.77
C ILE A 515 -11.43 -22.45 15.68
N ARG A 516 -10.87 -23.46 15.00
CA ARG A 516 -11.48 -24.79 14.85
C ARG A 516 -10.89 -25.81 15.80
N ASP A 517 -9.58 -25.72 16.05
CA ASP A 517 -8.83 -26.72 16.78
C ASP A 517 -7.84 -26.07 17.76
N GLU A 518 -7.78 -26.63 18.96
CA GLU A 518 -6.89 -26.23 20.04
C GLU A 518 -6.42 -27.47 20.82
N GLU A 519 -5.14 -27.50 21.19
CA GLU A 519 -4.52 -28.58 21.94
C GLU A 519 -3.79 -27.95 23.14
N GLU A 520 -4.14 -28.37 24.36
CA GLU A 520 -3.60 -27.80 25.60
C GLU A 520 -3.68 -26.25 25.68
N GLY A 521 -4.70 -25.68 25.05
CA GLY A 521 -4.92 -24.23 24.96
C GLY A 521 -4.21 -23.53 23.79
N VAL A 522 -3.30 -24.22 23.09
CA VAL A 522 -2.58 -23.69 21.92
C VAL A 522 -3.38 -23.92 20.64
N TRP A 523 -3.62 -22.86 19.87
CA TRP A 523 -4.41 -22.96 18.64
C TRP A 523 -3.65 -23.65 17.50
N LYS A 524 -4.34 -24.52 16.77
CA LYS A 524 -3.75 -25.32 15.67
C LYS A 524 -4.37 -25.02 14.31
N LYS A 525 -5.69 -24.84 14.25
CA LYS A 525 -6.43 -24.59 13.01
C LYS A 525 -7.46 -23.47 13.18
N ALA A 526 -7.63 -22.67 12.14
CA ALA A 526 -8.64 -21.61 12.09
C ALA A 526 -9.20 -21.50 10.67
N ASP A 527 -10.48 -21.16 10.57
CA ASP A 527 -11.10 -20.72 9.32
C ASP A 527 -10.78 -19.24 9.13
N ILE A 528 -10.25 -18.88 7.96
CA ILE A 528 -9.79 -17.53 7.66
C ILE A 528 -10.85 -16.84 6.79
N LEU A 529 -11.34 -15.69 7.24
CA LEU A 529 -12.23 -14.86 6.44
C LEU A 529 -11.42 -13.84 5.66
N PHE A 530 -11.63 -13.83 4.35
CA PHE A 530 -11.08 -12.85 3.44
C PHE A 530 -12.18 -11.94 2.91
N GLU A 531 -11.95 -10.63 2.95
CA GLU A 531 -12.83 -9.62 2.37
C GLU A 531 -12.02 -8.67 1.50
N ALA A 532 -12.64 -8.07 0.47
CA ALA A 532 -12.04 -7.02 -0.35
C ALA A 532 -11.97 -5.67 0.40
N LYS A 533 -11.36 -5.67 1.59
CA LYS A 533 -11.32 -4.55 2.54
C LYS A 533 -9.89 -4.26 3.04
N GLY A 534 -8.94 -4.25 2.13
CA GLY A 534 -7.53 -4.01 2.44
C GLY A 534 -6.66 -4.01 1.19
N ASP A 535 -5.38 -4.30 1.39
CA ASP A 535 -4.33 -4.22 0.39
C ASP A 535 -3.60 -5.56 0.15
N SER A 536 -4.25 -6.69 0.45
CA SER A 536 -3.74 -8.09 0.54
C SER A 536 -2.96 -8.45 1.80
N ALA A 537 -2.45 -7.47 2.56
CA ALA A 537 -1.73 -7.72 3.80
C ALA A 537 -2.46 -7.14 5.02
N ILE A 538 -2.89 -5.89 4.93
CA ILE A 538 -3.41 -5.09 6.03
C ILE A 538 -4.83 -4.62 5.69
N PRO A 539 -5.81 -4.85 6.58
CA PRO A 539 -7.16 -4.38 6.37
C PRO A 539 -7.24 -2.86 6.55
N GLU A 540 -8.13 -2.19 5.80
CA GLU A 540 -8.29 -0.73 5.79
C GLU A 540 -8.43 -0.15 7.20
N ARG A 541 -9.23 -0.81 8.06
CA ARG A 541 -9.45 -0.42 9.47
C ARG A 541 -8.18 -0.33 10.31
N SER A 542 -7.11 -1.00 9.90
CA SER A 542 -5.82 -0.99 10.59
C SER A 542 -4.87 0.09 10.06
N THR A 543 -5.10 0.54 8.84
CA THR A 543 -4.23 1.48 8.12
C THR A 543 -4.49 2.95 8.40
N VAL A 544 -5.69 3.28 8.88
CA VAL A 544 -6.07 4.67 9.06
C VAL A 544 -5.89 5.09 10.50
N LEU A 545 -4.90 5.95 10.74
CA LEU A 545 -4.63 6.46 12.08
C LEU A 545 -5.66 7.52 12.48
N GLU A 546 -6.03 7.56 13.75
CA GLU A 546 -6.92 8.59 14.25
C GLU A 546 -6.26 9.97 14.16
N GLY A 547 -6.99 10.95 13.62
CA GLY A 547 -6.51 12.32 13.43
C GLY A 547 -5.67 12.54 12.16
N SER A 548 -5.32 11.49 11.41
CA SER A 548 -4.61 11.65 10.14
C SER A 548 -5.55 12.09 9.02
N GLU A 549 -4.98 12.80 8.05
CA GLU A 549 -5.56 12.87 6.71
C GLU A 549 -5.55 11.46 6.07
N ILE A 550 -6.37 11.26 5.04
CA ILE A 550 -6.44 9.98 4.33
C ILE A 550 -6.17 10.14 2.85
N HIS A 551 -5.59 9.09 2.26
CA HIS A 551 -5.42 8.97 0.83
C HIS A 551 -5.57 7.49 0.40
N PRO A 552 -6.81 6.99 0.29
CA PRO A 552 -7.07 5.66 -0.22
C PRO A 552 -6.65 5.54 -1.69
N VAL A 553 -6.06 4.39 -2.03
CA VAL A 553 -5.71 3.95 -3.40
C VAL A 553 -6.07 2.47 -3.55
N ARG A 554 -6.44 2.01 -4.75
CA ARG A 554 -6.78 0.60 -4.95
C ARG A 554 -5.55 -0.15 -5.44
N GLN A 555 -4.65 -0.48 -4.52
CA GLN A 555 -3.32 -1.03 -4.81
C GLN A 555 -2.86 -2.03 -3.75
N TYR A 556 -2.09 -3.04 -4.17
CA TYR A 556 -1.50 -4.06 -3.29
C TYR A 556 -0.46 -3.45 -2.34
N HIS A 557 -0.34 -4.03 -1.14
CA HIS A 557 0.51 -3.55 -0.05
C HIS A 557 1.94 -3.23 -0.50
N GLY A 558 2.61 -4.21 -1.12
CA GLY A 558 3.98 -4.09 -1.60
C GLY A 558 4.17 -3.23 -2.84
N SER A 559 3.09 -2.64 -3.38
CA SER A 559 3.07 -1.84 -4.61
C SER A 559 2.56 -0.41 -4.37
N LEU A 560 2.23 -0.02 -3.14
CA LEU A 560 1.68 1.30 -2.83
C LEU A 560 2.56 2.46 -3.33
N TYR A 561 3.88 2.35 -3.22
CA TYR A 561 4.82 3.43 -3.57
C TYR A 561 5.11 3.55 -5.07
N VAL A 562 4.65 2.60 -5.90
CA VAL A 562 4.77 2.71 -7.37
C VAL A 562 3.51 3.26 -8.03
N ASP A 563 2.42 3.38 -7.26
CA ASP A 563 1.13 3.90 -7.72
C ASP A 563 1.21 5.41 -8.00
N ASN A 564 0.62 5.83 -9.12
CA ASN A 564 0.72 7.21 -9.58
C ASN A 564 -0.11 8.19 -8.73
N ASP A 565 -1.25 7.77 -8.16
CA ASP A 565 -1.99 8.61 -7.20
C ASP A 565 -1.15 8.84 -5.94
N VAL A 566 -0.42 7.81 -5.48
CA VAL A 566 0.50 7.95 -4.34
C VAL A 566 1.64 8.91 -4.66
N LYS A 567 2.29 8.79 -5.83
CA LYS A 567 3.31 9.74 -6.29
C LYS A 567 2.78 11.17 -6.35
N MET A 568 1.57 11.37 -6.88
CA MET A 568 0.95 12.69 -6.94
C MET A 568 0.67 13.23 -5.53
N ARG A 569 0.18 12.40 -4.62
CA ARG A 569 0.00 12.81 -3.22
C ARG A 569 1.32 13.18 -2.56
N LEU A 570 2.38 12.39 -2.76
CA LEU A 570 3.72 12.71 -2.25
C LEU A 570 4.21 14.05 -2.78
N LYS A 571 4.07 14.31 -4.08
CA LYS A 571 4.40 15.60 -4.68
C LYS A 571 3.65 16.74 -3.98
N VAL A 572 2.34 16.63 -3.83
CA VAL A 572 1.51 17.65 -3.17
C VAL A 572 1.96 17.86 -1.72
N GLU A 573 2.23 16.79 -0.98
CA GLU A 573 2.64 16.86 0.43
C GLU A 573 4.04 17.45 0.63
N LEU A 574 4.98 17.13 -0.25
CA LEU A 574 6.37 17.57 -0.14
C LEU A 574 6.59 18.98 -0.68
N LEU A 575 5.69 19.49 -1.52
CA LEU A 575 5.69 20.87 -1.99
C LEU A 575 4.85 21.81 -1.10
N ARG A 576 3.93 21.27 -0.28
CA ARG A 576 3.23 22.03 0.77
C ARG A 576 4.20 22.25 1.94
N GLY A 577 4.85 23.42 1.94
CA GLY A 577 5.88 23.84 2.92
C GLY A 577 5.48 23.72 4.38
#